data_AF-A0A520IR73-F1
#
_entry.id   AF-A0A520IR73-F1
#
_cell.length_a   1.000
_cell.length_b   1.000
_cell.length_c   1.000
_cell.angle_alpha   90.00
_cell.angle_beta   90.00
_cell.angle_gamma   90.00
#
_symmetry.space_group_name_H-M   'P 1'
#
loop_
_entity.id
_entity.type
_entity.pdbx_description
1 polymer ?
#
loop_
_entity_poly.entity_id
_entity_poly.type
_entity_poly.pdbx_seq_one_letter_code
_entity_poly.pdbx_strand_id
1 'polypeptide(L)' 'MQRLGTFDVKTSSWLNTPAAIRKLGGALFADFRYGQVFVYHNGAQSYYVVRGFRASLKF' A
#
# COMPACT_ATOMS: atom_id res chain seq x y z
N MET A 1 -14.20 31.30 -5.76
CA MET A 1 -13.51 30.56 -4.68
C MET A 1 -13.77 29.07 -4.91
N GLN A 2 -12.78 28.29 -5.34
CA GLN A 2 -12.95 26.86 -5.58
C GLN A 2 -13.06 26.11 -4.24
N ARG A 3 -14.11 25.31 -4.08
CA ARG A 3 -14.26 24.38 -2.95
C ARG A 3 -13.49 23.10 -3.29
N LEU A 4 -12.48 22.76 -2.50
CA LEU A 4 -11.84 21.45 -2.55
C LEU A 4 -12.89 20.43 -2.05
N GLY A 5 -13.28 19.51 -2.93
CA GLY A 5 -14.22 18.44 -2.58
C GLY A 5 -13.59 17.41 -1.64
N THR A 6 -14.39 16.46 -1.17
CA THR A 6 -13.89 15.31 -0.42
C THR A 6 -13.00 14.48 -1.34
N PHE A 7 -11.71 14.47 -1.07
CA PHE A 7 -10.76 13.57 -1.71
C PHE A 7 -10.93 12.18 -1.11
N ASP A 8 -12.09 11.55 -1.33
CA ASP A 8 -12.20 10.09 -1.28
C ASP A 8 -11.52 9.53 -2.53
N VAL A 9 -10.21 9.78 -2.61
CA VAL A 9 -9.34 9.19 -3.59
C VAL A 9 -9.02 7.81 -3.06
N LYS A 10 -9.26 6.77 -3.87
CA LYS A 10 -8.79 5.40 -3.59
C LYS A 10 -7.36 5.46 -3.08
N THR A 11 -7.19 5.36 -1.77
CA THR A 11 -5.87 5.37 -1.14
C THR A 11 -5.54 3.93 -0.80
N SER A 12 -4.35 3.50 -1.21
CA SER A 12 -3.75 2.27 -0.72
C SER A 12 -2.43 2.63 -0.09
N SER A 13 -2.24 2.19 1.16
CA SER A 13 -1.06 2.52 1.96
C SER A 13 -0.51 1.29 2.65
N TRP A 14 0.81 1.28 2.81
CA TRP A 14 1.48 0.27 3.60
C TRP A 14 1.21 0.48 5.09
N LEU A 15 0.94 -0.61 5.79
CA LEU A 15 0.86 -0.62 7.24
C LEU A 15 2.20 -1.06 7.83
N ASN A 16 2.46 -0.62 9.06
CA ASN A 16 3.61 -1.13 9.80
C ASN A 16 3.42 -2.63 10.01
N THR A 17 4.23 -3.43 9.30
CA THR A 17 4.12 -4.88 9.34
C THR A 17 4.93 -5.40 10.53
N PRO A 18 4.32 -6.17 11.45
CA PRO A 18 5.04 -6.79 12.56
C PRO A 18 6.26 -7.60 12.11
N ALA A 19 7.32 -7.58 12.93
CA ALA A 19 8.57 -8.26 12.61
C ALA A 19 8.40 -9.77 12.38
N ALA A 20 7.49 -10.42 13.11
CA ALA A 20 7.18 -11.84 12.93
C ALA A 20 6.66 -12.15 11.52
N ILE A 21 5.78 -11.30 10.97
CA ILE A 21 5.21 -11.46 9.63
C ILE A 21 6.27 -11.14 8.57
N ARG A 22 7.08 -10.09 8.76
CA ARG A 22 8.17 -9.74 7.85
C ARG A 22 9.24 -10.83 7.74
N LYS A 23 9.59 -11.49 8.85
CA LYS A 23 10.55 -12.61 8.85
C LYS A 23 10.10 -13.78 7.98
N LEU A 24 8.80 -13.95 7.79
CA LEU A 24 8.20 -14.96 6.92
C LEU A 24 7.97 -14.46 5.48
N GLY A 25 8.47 -13.26 5.15
CA GLY A 25 8.31 -12.64 3.82
C GLY A 25 6.99 -11.91 3.59
N GLY A 26 6.15 -11.76 4.63
CA GLY A 26 4.86 -11.07 4.53
C GLY A 26 4.93 -9.56 4.72
N ALA A 27 3.93 -8.85 4.21
CA ALA A 27 3.68 -7.43 4.39
C ALA A 27 2.17 -7.14 4.49
N LEU A 28 1.81 -6.07 5.19
CA LEU A 28 0.43 -5.63 5.39
C LEU A 28 0.18 -4.30 4.70
N PHE A 29 -0.96 -4.17 4.03
CA PHE A 29 -1.41 -2.91 3.44
C PHE A 29 -2.91 -2.75 3.66
N ALA A 30 -3.40 -1.51 3.55
CA ALA A 30 -4.80 -1.21 3.63
C ALA A 30 -5.25 -0.35 2.46
N ASP A 31 -6.53 -0.43 2.12
CA ASP A 31 -7.19 0.56 1.27
C ASP A 31 -8.49 1.07 1.87
N PHE A 32 -8.89 2.28 1.43
CA PHE A 32 -10.16 2.89 1.80
C PHE A 32 -11.08 2.90 0.57
N ARG A 33 -12.22 2.22 0.68
CA ARG A 33 -13.23 2.13 -0.38
C ARG A 33 -14.62 2.07 0.24
N TYR A 34 -15.60 2.68 -0.42
CA TYR A 34 -17.00 2.63 0.01
C TYR A 34 -17.22 3.11 1.46
N GLY A 35 -16.41 4.06 1.92
CA GLY A 35 -16.47 4.53 3.31
C GLY A 35 -15.91 3.55 4.35
N GLN A 36 -15.18 2.50 3.92
CA GLN A 36 -14.67 1.42 4.78
C GLN A 36 -13.18 1.17 4.55
N VAL A 37 -12.50 0.68 5.59
CA VAL A 37 -11.09 0.28 5.54
C VAL A 37 -11.01 -1.23 5.34
N PHE A 38 -10.28 -1.66 4.32
CA PHE A 38 -9.96 -3.07 4.09
C PHE A 38 -8.46 -3.29 4.32
N VAL A 39 -8.12 -4.33 5.09
CA VAL A 39 -6.74 -4.69 5.40
C VAL A 39 -6.39 -6.02 4.75
N TYR A 40 -5.22 -6.08 4.13
CA TYR A 40 -4.75 -7.20 3.35
C TYR A 40 -3.33 -7.60 3.75
N HIS A 41 -2.97 -8.85 3.47
CA HIS A 41 -1.60 -9.35 3.57
C HIS A 41 -1.12 -9.81 2.19
N ASN A 42 0.15 -9.56 1.89
CA ASN A 42 0.81 -10.07 0.70
C ASN A 42 2.24 -10.49 1.03
N GLY A 43 2.88 -11.27 0.15
CA GLY A 43 4.33 -11.36 0.18
C GLY A 43 4.92 -9.99 -0.19
N ALA A 44 5.92 -9.53 0.55
CA ALA A 44 6.62 -8.28 0.22
C ALA A 44 7.10 -8.33 -1.24
N GLN A 45 7.67 -9.47 -1.67
CA GLN A 45 8.06 -9.70 -3.06
C GLN A 45 6.87 -9.75 -4.01
N SER A 46 5.76 -10.40 -3.65
CA SER A 46 4.56 -10.46 -4.50
C SER A 46 3.98 -9.07 -4.80
N TYR A 47 4.07 -8.11 -3.88
CA TYR A 47 3.66 -6.72 -4.17
C TYR A 47 4.59 -6.00 -5.15
N TYR A 48 5.90 -6.23 -5.04
CA TYR A 48 6.88 -5.62 -5.94
C TYR A 48 6.91 -6.29 -7.32
N VAL A 49 6.60 -7.59 -7.44
CA VAL A 49 6.57 -8.32 -8.71
C VAL A 49 5.50 -7.79 -9.67
N VAL A 50 4.32 -7.38 -9.17
CA VAL A 50 3.28 -6.74 -10.00
C VAL A 50 3.49 -5.24 -10.26
N ARG A 51 4.44 -4.59 -9.57
CA ARG A 51 4.81 -3.18 -9.81
C ARG A 51 6.23 -3.07 -10.33
N GLY A 52 6.47 -3.74 -11.46
CA GLY A 52 7.75 -3.87 -12.16
C GLY A 52 8.73 -2.73 -11.91
N PHE A 53 9.98 -3.10 -11.62
CA PHE A 53 11.13 -2.27 -11.30
C PHE A 53 10.99 -0.81 -11.77
N ARG A 54 10.54 0.09 -10.89
CA ARG A 54 10.66 1.54 -11.16
C ARG A 54 12.13 1.88 -10.95
N ALA A 55 12.83 2.09 -12.06
CA ALA A 55 14.25 2.42 -12.11
C ALA A 55 14.64 3.40 -10.97
N SER A 56 15.71 3.08 -10.23
CA SER A 56 16.33 4.06 -9.34
C SER A 56 17.16 5.01 -10.20
N LEU A 57 16.78 6.29 -10.24
CA LEU A 57 17.67 7.32 -10.76
C LEU A 57 18.73 7.58 -9.69
N LYS A 58 19.98 7.17 -9.95
CA LYS A 58 21.14 7.60 -9.17
C LYS A 58 21.70 8.85 -9.83
N PHE A 59 21.82 9.93 -9.06
CA PHE A 59 22.72 11.05 -9.36
C PHE A 59 24.04 10.82 -8.63
#